data_AF-A0AAE1R765-F1
#
_entry.id   AF-A0AAE1R765-F1
#
_cell.length_a   1.000
_cell.length_b   1.000
_cell.length_c   1.000
_cell.angle_alpha   90.00
_cell.angle_beta   90.00
_cell.angle_gamma   90.00
#
_symmetry.space_group_name_H-M   'P 1'
#
loop_
_entity.id
_entity.type
_entity.pdbx_description
1 polymer ?
#
loop_
_entity_poly.entity_id
_entity_poly.type
_entity_poly.pdbx_seq_one_letter_code
_entity_poly.pdbx_strand_id
1 'polypeptide(L)'
;MQLQPTADTTALSYWLNWRFLLCAIWVLTPTVAAVIILWKYERSVNVNPESDEREDCQKRSWLLYFDKAWRPCVKRINPICLAAFRVFALGLLTLVIVSDFVVHGSDMLYYYTEWTFALTTIYFLFGSVLSIYGCYRYNIANIGVSKMQMDMEQGLRESLISTDYMNDVKIVNNVDHKGILLVPEIAGRCGYLFQILFQMAAGAVMLTDSVYWFVIYPFLTLKNYEFNIITVVTHSLNAVLLLGDASLNSLRFPWFRMCYFVIWTGVYVIFQWIVHACVSFWWPYPFLDLSLKYSPVWYLLVALLHIPCYAIFALVVRLKHYVLRRWFPQS
;
A
#
# COMPACT_ATOMS: atom_id res chain seq x y z
N MET A 1 -20.10 -12.73 -38.66
CA MET A 1 -18.79 -12.99 -38.02
C MET A 1 -18.93 -14.34 -37.30
N GLN A 2 -18.33 -15.41 -37.83
CA GLN A 2 -18.44 -16.74 -37.21
C GLN A 2 -17.76 -16.69 -35.83
N LEU A 3 -18.55 -16.83 -34.77
CA LEU A 3 -18.06 -17.07 -33.42
C LEU A 3 -17.24 -18.37 -33.46
N GLN A 4 -15.92 -18.23 -33.38
CA GLN A 4 -15.03 -19.33 -33.05
C GLN A 4 -15.57 -19.94 -31.75
N PRO A 5 -15.84 -21.26 -31.67
CA PRO A 5 -16.37 -21.84 -30.45
C PRO A 5 -15.35 -21.59 -29.35
N THR A 6 -15.72 -20.78 -28.37
CA THR A 6 -14.95 -20.59 -27.14
C THR A 6 -14.70 -21.99 -26.57
N ALA A 7 -13.43 -22.36 -26.45
CA ALA A 7 -13.08 -23.67 -25.91
C ALA A 7 -13.75 -23.84 -24.55
N ASP A 8 -14.39 -24.99 -24.32
CA ASP A 8 -15.05 -25.24 -23.05
C ASP A 8 -13.99 -25.35 -21.95
N THR A 9 -13.89 -24.30 -21.13
CA THR A 9 -12.89 -24.20 -20.06
C THR A 9 -13.12 -25.19 -18.91
N THR A 10 -14.32 -25.80 -18.83
CA THR A 10 -14.61 -26.86 -17.83
C THR A 10 -14.08 -28.23 -18.25
N ALA A 11 -13.72 -28.40 -19.53
CA ALA A 11 -13.22 -29.67 -20.03
C ALA A 11 -11.79 -29.95 -19.52
N LEU A 12 -11.54 -31.18 -19.09
CA LEU A 12 -10.21 -31.60 -18.61
C LEU A 12 -9.11 -31.44 -19.67
N SER A 13 -9.46 -31.59 -20.95
CA SER A 13 -8.53 -31.40 -22.08
C SER A 13 -8.04 -29.96 -22.24
N TYR A 14 -8.79 -28.97 -21.74
CA TYR A 14 -8.37 -27.57 -21.71
C TYR A 14 -7.17 -27.38 -20.78
N TRP A 15 -7.22 -28.02 -19.60
CA TRP A 15 -6.20 -27.93 -18.55
C TRP A 15 -5.03 -28.90 -18.74
N LEU A 16 -5.28 -30.12 -19.25
CA LEU A 16 -4.25 -31.11 -19.56
C LEU A 16 -3.52 -30.79 -20.88
N ASN A 17 -2.96 -29.58 -20.96
CA ASN A 17 -2.21 -29.08 -22.10
C ASN A 17 -0.81 -28.64 -21.66
N TRP A 18 0.20 -28.92 -22.49
CA TRP A 18 1.58 -28.44 -22.26
C TRP A 18 1.66 -26.92 -22.12
N ARG A 19 0.74 -26.17 -22.74
CA ARG A 19 0.65 -24.71 -22.57
C ARG A 19 0.29 -24.34 -21.14
N PHE A 20 -0.71 -25.00 -20.56
CA PHE A 20 -1.07 -24.79 -19.16
C PHE A 20 0.09 -25.14 -18.24
N LEU A 21 0.81 -26.24 -18.48
CA LEU A 21 1.98 -26.60 -17.70
C LEU A 21 3.03 -25.47 -17.68
N LEU A 22 3.31 -24.85 -18.83
CA LEU A 22 4.23 -23.70 -18.89
C LEU A 22 3.67 -22.48 -18.14
N CYS A 23 2.40 -22.14 -18.35
CA CYS A 23 1.75 -21.04 -17.62
C CYS A 23 1.79 -21.26 -16.10
N ALA A 24 1.53 -22.49 -15.65
CA ALA A 24 1.62 -22.91 -14.26
C ALA A 24 3.03 -22.72 -13.70
N ILE A 25 4.08 -23.11 -14.44
CA ILE A 25 5.46 -22.87 -14.04
C ILE A 25 5.74 -21.37 -13.91
N TRP A 26 5.30 -20.55 -14.87
CA TRP A 26 5.52 -19.10 -14.86
C TRP A 26 4.80 -18.36 -13.74
N VAL A 27 3.72 -18.92 -13.18
CA VAL A 27 2.98 -18.32 -12.06
C VAL A 27 3.45 -18.88 -10.72
N LEU A 28 3.55 -20.21 -10.61
CA LEU A 28 3.82 -20.88 -9.33
C LEU A 28 5.27 -20.69 -8.90
N THR A 29 6.24 -20.75 -9.83
CA THR A 29 7.67 -20.58 -9.48
C THR A 29 7.96 -19.24 -8.81
N PRO A 30 7.60 -18.08 -9.39
CA PRO A 30 7.83 -16.80 -8.73
C PRO A 30 6.97 -16.61 -7.47
N THR A 31 5.76 -17.17 -7.42
CA THR A 31 4.90 -17.10 -6.22
C THR A 31 5.52 -17.87 -5.06
N VAL A 32 5.99 -19.10 -5.28
CA VAL A 32 6.68 -19.91 -4.27
C VAL A 32 7.99 -19.25 -3.84
N ALA A 33 8.78 -18.75 -4.80
CA ALA A 33 10.00 -18.00 -4.48
C ALA A 33 9.70 -16.77 -3.62
N ALA A 34 8.64 -16.01 -3.93
CA ALA A 34 8.19 -14.86 -3.15
C ALA A 34 7.80 -15.26 -1.72
N VAL A 35 7.07 -16.36 -1.54
CA VAL A 35 6.72 -16.90 -0.20
C VAL A 35 7.98 -17.30 0.58
N ILE A 36 8.94 -17.98 -0.05
CA ILE A 36 10.20 -18.38 0.60
C ILE A 36 11.02 -17.15 1.01
N ILE A 37 11.12 -16.15 0.13
CA ILE A 37 11.82 -14.90 0.43
C ILE A 37 11.14 -14.18 1.59
N LEU A 38 9.82 -14.02 1.58
CA LEU A 38 9.08 -13.42 2.69
C LEU A 38 9.30 -14.19 3.97
N TRP A 39 9.17 -15.52 3.93
CA TRP A 39 9.43 -16.36 5.09
C TRP A 39 10.83 -16.11 5.65
N LYS A 40 11.87 -16.06 4.80
CA LYS A 40 13.25 -15.81 5.23
C LYS A 40 13.44 -14.41 5.82
N TYR A 41 12.91 -13.37 5.17
CA TYR A 41 13.07 -11.99 5.62
C TYR A 41 12.25 -11.68 6.88
N GLU A 42 11.00 -12.14 6.96
CA GLU A 42 10.11 -11.95 8.12
C GLU A 42 10.54 -12.84 9.30
N ARG A 43 10.99 -14.08 9.05
CA ARG A 43 11.55 -14.95 10.09
C ARG A 43 12.88 -14.44 10.62
N SER A 44 13.74 -13.88 9.77
CA SER A 44 14.98 -13.23 10.23
C SER A 44 14.71 -12.02 11.12
N VAL A 45 13.57 -11.34 10.94
CA VAL A 45 13.12 -10.28 11.85
C VAL A 45 12.65 -10.87 13.19
N ASN A 46 12.06 -12.08 13.20
CA ASN A 46 11.44 -12.70 14.38
C ASN A 46 12.31 -13.71 15.17
N VAL A 47 13.41 -14.27 14.63
CA VAL A 47 14.13 -15.45 15.20
C VAL A 47 15.43 -15.13 15.94
N ASN A 48 15.62 -13.92 16.47
CA ASN A 48 16.74 -13.67 17.40
C ASN A 48 16.19 -13.24 18.78
N PRO A 49 15.83 -14.21 19.66
CA PRO A 49 15.07 -13.99 20.88
C PRO A 49 15.92 -14.04 22.18
N GLU A 50 17.15 -13.51 22.17
CA GLU A 50 17.98 -13.45 23.38
C GLU A 50 18.37 -12.00 23.71
N SER A 51 17.56 -11.33 24.55
CA SER A 51 17.89 -10.21 25.48
C SER A 51 16.72 -9.24 25.72
N ASP A 52 16.58 -8.76 26.97
CA ASP A 52 15.67 -7.67 27.41
C ASP A 52 15.85 -6.37 26.59
N GLU A 53 17.04 -6.16 26.01
CA GLU A 53 17.34 -5.00 25.15
C GLU A 53 16.55 -4.99 23.83
N ARG A 54 15.99 -6.14 23.39
CA ARG A 54 15.26 -6.26 22.11
C ARG A 54 13.78 -5.95 22.18
N GLU A 55 13.11 -6.10 23.33
CA GLU A 55 11.71 -5.66 23.47
C GLU A 55 11.60 -4.15 23.23
N ASP A 56 12.53 -3.38 23.79
CA ASP A 56 12.64 -1.95 23.55
C ASP A 56 13.00 -1.63 22.09
N CYS A 57 13.88 -2.42 21.47
CA CYS A 57 14.29 -2.23 20.08
C CYS A 57 13.16 -2.54 19.08
N GLN A 58 12.37 -3.58 19.34
CA GLN A 58 11.20 -3.94 18.55
C GLN A 58 10.07 -2.93 18.75
N LYS A 59 9.77 -2.51 19.99
CA LYS A 59 8.83 -1.41 20.29
C LYS A 59 9.25 -0.13 19.57
N ARG A 60 10.55 0.19 19.51
CA ARG A 60 11.09 1.34 18.77
C ARG A 60 10.91 1.23 17.26
N SER A 61 11.06 0.03 16.69
CA SER A 61 10.81 -0.24 15.27
C SER A 61 9.33 -0.07 14.91
N TRP A 62 8.44 -0.65 15.72
CA TRP A 62 6.99 -0.50 15.62
C TRP A 62 6.54 0.96 15.73
N LEU A 63 7.09 1.69 16.71
CA LEU A 63 6.89 3.12 16.88
C LEU A 63 7.27 3.88 15.60
N LEU A 64 8.41 3.53 14.99
CA LEU A 64 8.92 4.17 13.78
C LEU A 64 8.08 3.85 12.53
N TYR A 65 7.49 2.66 12.44
CA TYR A 65 6.51 2.35 11.38
C TYR A 65 5.23 3.16 11.56
N PHE A 66 4.70 3.22 12.78
CA PHE A 66 3.51 4.01 13.10
C PHE A 66 3.74 5.50 12.84
N ASP A 67 4.84 6.07 13.34
CA ASP A 67 5.16 7.49 13.18
C ASP A 67 5.26 7.89 11.70
N LYS A 68 5.84 7.03 10.87
CA LYS A 68 5.92 7.24 9.41
C LYS A 68 4.60 7.04 8.69
N ALA A 69 3.68 6.29 9.25
CA ALA A 69 2.38 6.03 8.64
C ALA A 69 1.55 7.31 8.56
N TRP A 70 1.54 8.13 9.61
CA TRP A 70 0.66 9.31 9.70
C TRP A 70 1.37 10.66 9.55
N ARG A 71 2.72 10.72 9.64
CA ARG A 71 3.44 11.98 9.48
C ARG A 71 3.81 12.29 8.03
N PRO A 72 3.64 13.56 7.61
CA PRO A 72 4.19 14.05 6.36
C PRO A 72 5.72 13.93 6.32
N CYS A 73 6.30 13.80 5.12
CA CYS A 73 7.74 13.76 4.93
C CYS A 73 8.44 15.11 5.14
N VAL A 74 7.71 16.22 5.04
CA VAL A 74 8.24 17.56 5.32
C VAL A 74 7.67 18.03 6.64
N LYS A 75 8.53 18.30 7.63
CA LYS A 75 8.09 18.67 8.99
C LYS A 75 7.25 19.95 9.06
N ARG A 76 7.36 20.82 8.05
CA ARG A 76 6.55 22.05 7.94
C ARG A 76 5.08 21.79 7.55
N ILE A 77 4.78 20.65 6.93
CA ILE A 77 3.42 20.31 6.53
C ILE A 77 2.66 19.80 7.76
N ASN A 78 1.49 20.39 8.02
CA ASN A 78 0.65 19.95 9.13
C ASN A 78 0.15 18.51 8.86
N PRO A 79 0.26 17.56 9.81
CA PRO A 79 -0.23 16.19 9.64
C PRO A 79 -1.73 16.12 9.25
N ILE A 80 -2.52 17.13 9.61
CA ILE A 80 -3.92 17.25 9.21
C ILE A 80 -4.08 17.31 7.67
N CYS A 81 -3.14 17.94 6.95
CA CYS A 81 -3.21 18.01 5.48
C CYS A 81 -3.08 16.61 4.83
N LEU A 82 -2.18 15.77 5.36
CA LEU A 82 -2.05 14.38 4.89
C LEU A 82 -3.30 13.56 5.23
N ALA A 83 -3.87 13.76 6.42
CA ALA A 83 -5.13 13.11 6.81
C ALA A 83 -6.28 13.51 5.89
N ALA A 84 -6.45 14.81 5.62
CA ALA A 84 -7.49 15.33 4.73
C ALA A 84 -7.33 14.79 3.30
N PHE A 85 -6.10 14.76 2.77
CA PHE A 85 -5.82 14.17 1.46
C PHE A 85 -6.26 12.70 1.39
N ARG A 86 -5.92 11.89 2.41
CA ARG A 86 -6.27 10.46 2.44
C ARG A 86 -7.78 10.22 2.54
N VAL A 87 -8.48 11.00 3.35
CA VAL A 87 -9.95 10.91 3.46
C VAL A 87 -10.61 11.31 2.15
N PHE A 88 -10.11 12.37 1.49
CA PHE A 88 -10.59 12.77 0.18
C PHE A 88 -10.33 11.70 -0.88
N ALA A 89 -9.12 11.15 -0.94
CA ALA A 89 -8.75 10.06 -1.84
C ALA A 89 -9.63 8.81 -1.60
N LEU A 90 -9.87 8.44 -0.34
CA LEU A 90 -10.78 7.35 0.03
C LEU A 90 -12.20 7.61 -0.50
N GLY A 91 -12.72 8.83 -0.34
CA GLY A 91 -14.03 9.21 -0.84
C GLY A 91 -14.14 9.07 -2.36
N LEU A 92 -13.15 9.56 -3.10
CA LEU A 92 -13.11 9.44 -4.57
C LEU A 92 -13.03 7.98 -5.03
N LEU A 93 -12.13 7.18 -4.44
CA LEU A 93 -11.99 5.77 -4.80
C LEU A 93 -13.27 4.99 -4.47
N THR A 94 -13.87 5.23 -3.31
CA THR A 94 -15.13 4.58 -2.92
C THR A 94 -16.27 4.98 -3.86
N LEU A 95 -16.34 6.24 -4.28
CA LEU A 95 -17.34 6.69 -5.24
C LEU A 95 -17.18 5.97 -6.59
N VAL A 96 -15.96 5.85 -7.09
CA VAL A 96 -15.69 5.21 -8.38
C VAL A 96 -15.98 3.72 -8.34
N ILE A 97 -15.50 2.99 -7.32
CA ILE A 97 -15.74 1.54 -7.22
C ILE A 97 -17.23 1.21 -7.04
N VAL A 98 -17.97 2.02 -6.29
CA VAL A 98 -19.42 1.85 -6.14
C VAL A 98 -20.15 2.17 -7.44
N SER A 99 -19.76 3.25 -8.13
CA SER A 99 -20.35 3.60 -9.42
C SER A 99 -20.11 2.52 -10.46
N ASP A 100 -18.90 1.96 -10.51
CA ASP A 100 -18.57 0.88 -11.42
C ASP A 100 -19.39 -0.39 -11.11
N PHE A 101 -19.55 -0.72 -9.82
CA PHE A 101 -20.40 -1.83 -9.37
C PHE A 101 -21.87 -1.67 -9.73
N VAL A 102 -22.41 -0.45 -9.63
CA VAL A 102 -23.79 -0.18 -10.00
C VAL A 102 -24.01 -0.30 -11.51
N VAL A 103 -23.01 0.06 -12.32
CA VAL A 103 -23.12 0.03 -13.79
C VAL A 103 -22.88 -1.38 -14.35
N HIS A 104 -21.84 -2.07 -13.89
CA HIS A 104 -21.35 -3.33 -14.48
C HIS A 104 -21.69 -4.57 -13.64
N GLY A 105 -22.21 -4.41 -12.42
CA GLY A 105 -22.61 -5.52 -11.55
C GLY A 105 -21.43 -6.37 -11.05
N SER A 106 -21.68 -7.64 -10.75
CA SER A 106 -20.67 -8.55 -10.19
C SER A 106 -19.60 -8.98 -11.19
N ASP A 107 -19.83 -8.83 -12.49
CA ASP A 107 -18.91 -9.28 -13.54
C ASP A 107 -17.58 -8.53 -13.51
N MET A 108 -17.58 -7.31 -12.97
CA MET A 108 -16.37 -6.52 -12.81
C MET A 108 -15.37 -7.14 -11.82
N LEU A 109 -15.84 -7.94 -10.85
CA LEU A 109 -14.99 -8.57 -9.82
C LEU A 109 -14.00 -9.58 -10.41
N TYR A 110 -14.21 -10.00 -11.65
CA TYR A 110 -13.27 -10.84 -12.38
C TYR A 110 -12.08 -10.04 -12.95
N TYR A 111 -12.12 -8.71 -13.01
CA TYR A 111 -10.99 -7.94 -13.54
C TYR A 111 -9.94 -7.67 -12.46
N TYR A 112 -8.67 -7.84 -12.83
CA TYR A 112 -7.53 -7.52 -11.96
C TYR A 112 -7.43 -6.01 -11.66
N THR A 113 -7.94 -5.18 -12.57
CA THR A 113 -8.13 -3.74 -12.36
C THR A 113 -8.95 -3.48 -11.10
N GLU A 114 -10.08 -4.16 -10.94
CA GLU A 114 -10.96 -4.00 -9.77
C GLU A 114 -10.30 -4.50 -8.49
N TRP A 115 -9.56 -5.62 -8.55
CA TRP A 115 -8.77 -6.10 -7.40
C TRP A 115 -7.74 -5.06 -6.96
N THR A 116 -7.09 -4.40 -7.92
CA THR A 116 -6.09 -3.37 -7.68
C THR A 116 -6.72 -2.07 -7.14
N PHE A 117 -7.88 -1.71 -7.67
CA PHE A 117 -8.64 -0.55 -7.22
C PHE A 117 -9.19 -0.75 -5.80
N ALA A 118 -9.72 -1.94 -5.50
CA ALA A 118 -10.13 -2.35 -4.16
C ALA A 118 -8.96 -2.36 -3.17
N LEU A 119 -7.81 -2.93 -3.55
CA LEU A 119 -6.59 -2.91 -2.74
C LEU A 119 -6.14 -1.46 -2.43
N THR A 120 -6.20 -0.58 -3.42
CA THR A 120 -5.86 0.84 -3.26
C THR A 120 -6.87 1.54 -2.34
N THR A 121 -8.15 1.22 -2.45
CA THR A 121 -9.21 1.74 -1.56
C THR A 121 -8.98 1.29 -0.11
N ILE A 122 -8.65 0.01 0.11
CA ILE A 122 -8.30 -0.55 1.43
C ILE A 122 -7.05 0.16 1.99
N TYR A 123 -6.05 0.41 1.15
CA TYR A 123 -4.87 1.18 1.54
C TYR A 123 -5.25 2.58 2.04
N PHE A 124 -6.06 3.34 1.30
CA PHE A 124 -6.49 4.68 1.73
C PHE A 124 -7.43 4.67 2.94
N LEU A 125 -8.26 3.63 3.09
CA LEU A 125 -9.09 3.42 4.28
C LEU A 125 -8.19 3.28 5.52
N PHE A 126 -7.23 2.36 5.45
CA PHE A 126 -6.31 2.08 6.54
C PHE A 126 -5.41 3.29 6.84
N GLY A 127 -4.92 3.97 5.80
CA GLY A 127 -4.15 5.19 5.90
C GLY A 127 -4.92 6.35 6.53
N SER A 128 -6.22 6.47 6.24
CA SER A 128 -7.08 7.50 6.85
C SER A 128 -7.27 7.25 8.34
N VAL A 129 -7.56 6.00 8.73
CA VAL A 129 -7.69 5.62 10.15
C VAL A 129 -6.39 5.92 10.92
N LEU A 130 -5.24 5.50 10.38
CA LEU A 130 -3.95 5.77 11.01
C LEU A 130 -3.61 7.27 11.07
N SER A 131 -3.92 8.02 10.01
CA SER A 131 -3.70 9.46 9.98
C SER A 131 -4.55 10.20 11.01
N ILE A 132 -5.84 9.88 11.12
CA ILE A 132 -6.76 10.49 12.09
C ILE A 132 -6.31 10.16 13.51
N TYR A 133 -6.00 8.90 13.78
CA TYR A 133 -5.51 8.46 15.10
C TYR A 133 -4.19 9.12 15.48
N GLY A 134 -3.25 9.23 14.54
CA GLY A 134 -1.98 9.95 14.72
C GLY A 134 -2.17 11.44 14.98
N CYS A 135 -3.05 12.11 14.22
CA CYS A 135 -3.37 13.53 14.43
C CYS A 135 -4.05 13.78 15.78
N TYR A 136 -4.97 12.90 16.19
CA TYR A 136 -5.64 12.98 17.49
C TYR A 136 -4.62 12.90 18.64
N ARG A 137 -3.73 11.91 18.58
CA ARG A 137 -2.61 11.75 19.53
C ARG A 137 -1.68 12.96 19.55
N TYR A 138 -1.34 13.50 18.37
CA TYR A 138 -0.48 14.69 18.23
C TYR A 138 -1.12 15.93 18.88
N ASN A 139 -2.42 16.13 18.68
CA ASN A 139 -3.14 17.25 19.27
C ASN A 139 -3.20 17.14 20.80
N ILE A 140 -3.50 15.94 21.34
CA ILE A 140 -3.46 15.70 22.79
C ILE A 140 -2.08 16.00 23.38
N ALA A 141 -1.01 15.55 22.71
CA ALA A 141 0.35 15.81 23.16
C ALA A 141 0.66 17.32 23.18
N ASN A 142 0.28 18.06 22.14
CA ASN A 142 0.47 19.52 22.08
C ASN A 142 -0.34 20.25 23.16
N ILE A 143 -1.57 19.84 23.43
CA ILE A 143 -2.41 20.41 24.51
C ILE A 143 -1.76 20.14 25.87
N GLY A 144 -1.24 18.93 26.09
CA GLY A 144 -0.52 18.58 27.32
C GLY A 144 0.75 19.43 27.54
N VAL A 145 1.54 19.63 26.49
CA VAL A 145 2.75 20.48 26.53
C VAL A 145 2.39 21.94 26.76
N SER A 146 1.35 22.46 26.09
CA SER A 146 0.90 23.84 26.28
C SER A 146 0.38 24.08 27.69
N LYS A 147 -0.37 23.14 28.26
CA LYS A 147 -0.85 23.21 29.64
C LYS A 147 0.32 23.19 30.63
N MET A 148 1.28 22.29 30.44
CA MET A 148 2.48 22.22 31.29
C MET A 148 3.35 23.48 31.19
N GLN A 149 3.47 24.08 30.00
CA GLN A 149 4.17 25.34 29.82
C GLN A 149 3.45 26.49 30.54
N MET A 150 2.12 26.57 30.46
CA MET A 150 1.36 27.57 31.21
C MET A 150 1.46 27.36 32.73
N ASP A 151 1.40 26.11 33.20
CA ASP A 151 1.55 25.78 34.63
C ASP A 151 2.97 26.11 35.13
N MET A 152 4.01 25.90 34.30
CA MET A 152 5.39 26.27 34.61
C MET A 152 5.60 27.79 34.60
N GLU A 153 5.01 28.51 33.65
CA GLU A 153 5.04 29.97 33.60
C GLU A 153 4.30 30.58 34.78
N GLN A 154 3.17 29.99 35.19
CA GLN A 154 2.41 30.42 36.36
C GLN A 154 3.14 30.13 37.68
N GLY A 155 3.74 28.94 37.83
CA GLY A 155 4.58 28.60 38.98
C GLY A 155 5.83 29.47 39.07
N LEU A 156 6.45 29.85 37.94
CA LEU A 156 7.56 30.80 37.89
C LEU A 156 7.11 32.22 38.28
N ARG A 157 5.91 32.64 37.88
CA ARG A 157 5.33 33.94 38.23
C ARG A 157 4.99 34.03 39.72
N GLU A 158 4.43 32.96 40.30
CA GLU A 158 4.13 32.84 41.73
C GLU A 158 5.41 32.74 42.57
N SER A 159 6.43 32.02 42.07
CA SER A 159 7.77 31.96 42.67
C SER A 159 8.43 33.32 42.71
N LEU A 160 8.38 34.10 41.62
CA LEU A 160 8.95 35.46 41.55
C LEU A 160 8.27 36.42 42.53
N ILE A 161 6.96 36.27 42.77
CA ILE A 161 6.21 37.06 43.77
C ILE A 161 6.58 36.64 45.20
N SER A 162 7.00 35.39 45.43
CA SER A 162 7.38 34.88 46.76
C SER A 162 8.86 35.06 47.13
N THR A 163 9.65 35.77 46.30
CA THR A 163 11.10 35.94 46.50
C THR A 163 11.41 36.96 47.60
N ASP A 164 11.02 36.66 48.84
CA ASP A 164 11.57 37.33 50.03
C ASP A 164 11.89 36.38 51.20
N TYR A 165 11.72 35.06 51.08
CA TYR A 165 12.18 34.12 52.12
C TYR A 165 12.79 32.82 51.59
N MET A 166 14.09 32.69 51.85
CA MET A 166 14.99 31.51 51.96
C MET A 166 14.64 30.13 51.35
N ASN A 167 15.64 29.66 50.59
CA ASN A 167 16.32 28.35 50.57
C ASN A 167 15.56 27.02 50.34
N ASP A 168 16.19 26.26 49.43
CA ASP A 168 16.28 24.80 49.33
C ASP A 168 15.04 24.07 48.80
N VAL A 169 14.82 24.19 47.48
CA VAL A 169 13.95 23.26 46.74
C VAL A 169 14.81 22.37 45.87
N LYS A 170 15.02 21.14 46.32
CA LYS A 170 15.47 20.02 45.49
C LYS A 170 14.47 19.86 44.34
N ILE A 171 14.87 20.25 43.14
CA ILE A 171 14.14 19.96 41.91
C ILE A 171 14.20 18.44 41.68
N VAL A 172 13.15 17.74 42.10
CA VAL A 172 12.92 16.34 41.74
C VAL A 172 12.47 16.32 40.28
N ASN A 173 13.44 16.34 39.37
CA ASN A 173 13.23 16.02 37.95
C ASN A 173 13.03 14.51 37.81
N ASN A 174 11.83 14.02 38.13
CA ASN A 174 11.44 12.67 37.76
C ASN A 174 9.93 12.60 37.51
N VAL A 175 9.43 13.48 36.64
CA VAL A 175 8.09 13.28 36.06
C VAL A 175 8.26 12.39 34.84
N ASP A 176 7.89 11.14 35.08
CA ASP A 176 7.82 10.01 34.16
C ASP A 176 7.29 10.39 32.75
N HIS A 177 8.22 10.78 31.86
CA HIS A 177 7.93 11.04 30.46
C HIS A 177 7.61 9.76 29.66
N LYS A 178 7.67 8.56 30.27
CA LYS A 178 7.36 7.31 29.57
C LYS A 178 5.85 7.08 29.40
N GLY A 179 4.99 7.64 30.26
CA GLY A 179 3.55 7.35 30.26
C GLY A 179 2.76 7.85 29.05
N ILE A 180 3.16 8.96 28.42
CA ILE A 180 2.38 9.60 27.34
C ILE A 180 2.78 9.09 25.93
N LEU A 181 3.94 8.43 25.82
CA LEU A 181 4.59 8.09 24.54
C LEU A 181 4.54 6.61 24.17
N LEU A 182 3.85 5.76 24.93
CA LEU A 182 3.64 4.37 24.53
C LEU A 182 2.54 4.31 23.45
N VAL A 183 2.95 4.22 22.19
CA VAL A 183 2.03 3.83 21.11
C VAL A 183 1.58 2.40 21.39
N PRO A 184 0.28 2.08 21.41
CA PRO A 184 -0.19 0.72 21.57
C PRO A 184 0.49 -0.19 20.54
N GLU A 185 0.95 -1.37 20.95
CA GLU A 185 1.66 -2.32 20.07
C GLU A 185 0.87 -2.59 18.78
N ILE A 186 -0.46 -2.60 18.90
CA ILE A 186 -1.43 -2.71 17.80
C ILE A 186 -1.20 -1.63 16.73
N ALA A 187 -1.04 -0.36 17.12
CA ALA A 187 -0.82 0.74 16.18
C ALA A 187 0.53 0.60 15.44
N GLY A 188 1.55 0.06 16.10
CA GLY A 188 2.81 -0.31 15.48
C GLY A 188 2.65 -1.36 14.38
N ARG A 189 1.96 -2.47 14.70
CA ARG A 189 1.63 -3.53 13.74
C ARG A 189 0.79 -3.02 12.58
N CYS A 190 -0.17 -2.14 12.85
CA CYS A 190 -0.93 -1.46 11.80
C CYS A 190 0.00 -0.62 10.90
N GLY A 191 0.94 0.15 11.45
CA GLY A 191 1.91 0.91 10.63
C GLY A 191 2.73 0.03 9.68
N TYR A 192 3.09 -1.17 10.12
CA TYR A 192 3.78 -2.16 9.29
C TYR A 192 2.90 -2.73 8.17
N LEU A 193 1.68 -3.15 8.52
CA LEU A 193 0.69 -3.62 7.55
C LEU A 193 0.38 -2.55 6.51
N PHE A 194 0.22 -1.30 6.95
CA PHE A 194 0.00 -0.16 6.06
C PHE A 194 1.14 0.02 5.05
N GLN A 195 2.38 -0.20 5.48
CA GLN A 195 3.52 -0.13 4.58
C GLN A 195 3.58 -1.31 3.60
N ILE A 196 3.11 -2.51 3.99
CA ILE A 196 2.94 -3.63 3.05
C ILE A 196 1.87 -3.29 2.01
N LEU A 197 0.71 -2.81 2.45
CA LEU A 197 -0.38 -2.39 1.57
C LEU A 197 0.09 -1.33 0.57
N PHE A 198 0.87 -0.34 1.02
CA PHE A 198 1.43 0.70 0.15
C PHE A 198 2.26 0.12 -1.00
N GLN A 199 3.13 -0.84 -0.74
CA GLN A 199 4.01 -1.42 -1.75
C GLN A 199 3.30 -2.42 -2.65
N MET A 200 2.38 -3.20 -2.08
CA MET A 200 1.53 -4.10 -2.84
C MET A 200 0.67 -3.30 -3.82
N ALA A 201 0.00 -2.23 -3.34
CA ALA A 201 -0.79 -1.33 -4.16
C ALA A 201 0.07 -0.63 -5.23
N ALA A 202 1.25 -0.12 -4.86
CA ALA A 202 2.15 0.54 -5.80
C ALA A 202 2.58 -0.38 -6.95
N GLY A 203 2.97 -1.62 -6.65
CA GLY A 203 3.29 -2.61 -7.68
C GLY A 203 2.09 -2.95 -8.55
N ALA A 204 0.94 -3.20 -7.92
CA ALA A 204 -0.29 -3.58 -8.61
C ALA A 204 -0.79 -2.48 -9.55
N VAL A 205 -0.88 -1.24 -9.07
CA VAL A 205 -1.30 -0.06 -9.86
C VAL A 205 -0.35 0.19 -11.02
N MET A 206 0.97 0.11 -10.79
CA MET A 206 1.93 0.27 -11.88
C MET A 206 1.81 -0.82 -12.94
N LEU A 207 1.51 -2.07 -12.55
CA LEU A 207 1.29 -3.13 -13.51
C LEU A 207 -0.03 -2.95 -14.27
N THR A 208 -1.15 -2.72 -13.58
CA THR A 208 -2.47 -2.58 -14.21
C THR A 208 -2.49 -1.43 -15.19
N ASP A 209 -1.99 -0.28 -14.78
CA ASP A 209 -2.10 0.95 -15.57
C ASP A 209 -1.12 0.90 -16.73
N SER A 210 0.09 0.35 -16.53
CA SER A 210 1.04 0.16 -17.64
C SER A 210 0.50 -0.82 -18.69
N VAL A 211 -0.05 -1.96 -18.27
CA VAL A 211 -0.65 -2.93 -19.20
C VAL A 211 -1.85 -2.32 -19.91
N TYR A 212 -2.69 -1.56 -19.21
CA TYR A 212 -3.81 -0.88 -19.84
C TYR A 212 -3.34 0.15 -20.88
N TRP A 213 -2.51 1.12 -20.50
CA TRP A 213 -2.13 2.24 -21.35
C TRP A 213 -1.18 1.85 -22.50
N PHE A 214 -0.24 0.93 -22.26
CA PHE A 214 0.77 0.57 -23.27
C PHE A 214 0.40 -0.65 -24.10
N VAL A 215 -0.49 -1.52 -23.60
CA VAL A 215 -0.88 -2.75 -24.32
C VAL A 215 -2.33 -2.69 -24.76
N ILE A 216 -3.28 -2.58 -23.83
CA ILE A 216 -4.72 -2.74 -24.14
C ILE A 216 -5.27 -1.54 -24.92
N TYR A 217 -5.01 -0.32 -24.47
CA TYR A 217 -5.56 0.91 -25.03
C TYR A 217 -5.21 1.14 -26.51
N PRO A 218 -3.94 0.93 -26.97
CA PRO A 218 -3.61 0.97 -28.39
C PRO A 218 -4.44 -0.01 -29.24
N PHE A 219 -4.67 -1.23 -28.77
CA PHE A 219 -5.51 -2.20 -29.47
C PHE A 219 -6.98 -1.79 -29.54
N LEU A 220 -7.51 -1.15 -28.49
CA LEU A 220 -8.88 -0.63 -28.46
C LEU A 220 -9.06 0.55 -29.43
N THR A 221 -8.06 1.44 -29.49
CA THR A 221 -8.06 2.60 -30.39
C THR A 221 -8.05 2.16 -31.85
N LEU A 222 -7.25 1.15 -32.20
CA LEU A 222 -7.23 0.56 -33.54
C LEU A 222 -8.57 -0.04 -33.98
N LYS A 223 -9.42 -0.42 -33.01
CA LYS A 223 -10.75 -1.02 -33.26
C LYS A 223 -11.90 -0.02 -33.20
N ASN A 224 -11.62 1.28 -33.09
CA ASN A 224 -12.63 2.34 -32.92
C ASN A 224 -13.56 2.08 -31.72
N TYR A 225 -13.04 1.49 -30.64
CA TYR A 225 -13.83 1.26 -29.43
C TYR A 225 -14.17 2.60 -28.76
N GLU A 226 -15.42 2.79 -28.33
CA GLU A 226 -15.84 4.03 -27.69
C GLU A 226 -15.16 4.22 -26.32
N PHE A 227 -14.66 5.43 -26.09
CA PHE A 227 -13.86 5.77 -24.92
C PHE A 227 -14.75 5.97 -23.69
N ASN A 228 -14.68 5.06 -22.71
CA ASN A 228 -15.41 5.20 -21.45
C ASN A 228 -14.57 6.01 -20.45
N ILE A 229 -15.09 7.16 -20.03
CA ILE A 229 -14.46 8.05 -19.05
C ILE A 229 -14.23 7.32 -17.71
N ILE A 230 -15.17 6.48 -17.28
CA ILE A 230 -15.07 5.72 -16.02
C ILE A 230 -13.85 4.79 -16.09
N THR A 231 -13.64 4.11 -17.22
CA THR A 231 -12.48 3.24 -17.45
C THR A 231 -11.16 4.01 -17.40
N VAL A 232 -11.12 5.23 -17.93
CA VAL A 232 -9.90 6.06 -17.89
C VAL A 232 -9.60 6.52 -16.48
N VAL A 233 -10.65 6.89 -15.74
CA VAL A 233 -10.56 7.24 -14.32
C VAL A 233 -10.08 6.04 -13.51
N THR A 234 -10.61 4.82 -13.70
CA THR A 234 -10.16 3.63 -12.96
C THR A 234 -8.70 3.26 -13.26
N HIS A 235 -8.23 3.52 -14.48
CA HIS A 235 -6.85 3.26 -14.92
C HIS A 235 -5.86 4.43 -14.74
N SER A 236 -6.25 5.50 -14.06
CA SER A 236 -5.35 6.65 -13.80
C SER A 236 -5.49 7.23 -12.40
N LEU A 237 -6.70 7.25 -11.84
CA LEU A 237 -7.00 7.87 -10.55
C LEU A 237 -6.25 7.18 -9.40
N ASN A 238 -6.21 5.85 -9.40
CA ASN A 238 -5.44 5.03 -8.48
C ASN A 238 -3.95 5.45 -8.47
N ALA A 239 -3.30 5.58 -9.64
CA ALA A 239 -1.92 6.01 -9.76
C ALA A 239 -1.72 7.45 -9.29
N VAL A 240 -2.58 8.38 -9.71
CA VAL A 240 -2.50 9.80 -9.32
C VAL A 240 -2.64 9.95 -7.81
N LEU A 241 -3.64 9.32 -7.19
CA LEU A 241 -3.85 9.39 -5.75
C LEU A 241 -2.72 8.72 -4.98
N LEU A 242 -2.24 7.55 -5.43
CA LEU A 242 -1.16 6.83 -4.76
C LEU A 242 0.18 7.57 -4.87
N LEU A 243 0.48 8.18 -6.02
CA LEU A 243 1.64 9.06 -6.19
C LEU A 243 1.50 10.33 -5.35
N GLY A 244 0.29 10.88 -5.24
CA GLY A 244 -0.05 11.97 -4.34
C GLY A 244 0.27 11.62 -2.88
N ASP A 245 -0.19 10.46 -2.39
CA ASP A 245 0.12 10.02 -1.02
C ASP A 245 1.62 9.77 -0.87
N ALA A 246 2.23 9.08 -1.85
CA ALA A 246 3.66 8.82 -1.87
C ALA A 246 4.49 10.11 -1.87
N SER A 247 3.99 11.21 -2.42
CA SER A 247 4.64 12.52 -2.39
C SER A 247 4.61 13.15 -1.00
N LEU A 248 3.52 12.95 -0.24
CA LEU A 248 3.31 13.56 1.07
C LEU A 248 3.78 12.71 2.25
N ASN A 249 3.71 11.38 2.17
CA ASN A 249 3.99 10.46 3.28
C ASN A 249 5.50 10.22 3.49
N SER A 250 5.91 9.63 4.62
CA SER A 250 7.31 9.29 4.90
C SER A 250 7.61 7.78 4.84
N LEU A 251 6.78 7.04 4.10
CA LEU A 251 6.89 5.59 4.01
C LEU A 251 8.14 5.17 3.25
N ARG A 252 8.81 4.13 3.77
CA ARG A 252 9.95 3.51 3.09
C ARG A 252 9.46 2.50 2.05
N PHE A 253 10.27 2.29 1.01
CA PHE A 253 10.02 1.34 -0.06
C PHE A 253 11.15 0.29 -0.19
N PRO A 254 11.29 -0.65 0.78
CA PRO A 254 12.19 -1.80 0.66
C PRO A 254 11.87 -2.67 -0.58
N TRP A 255 12.91 -3.23 -1.16
CA TRP A 255 12.81 -4.06 -2.36
C TRP A 255 12.21 -5.45 -2.10
N PHE A 256 12.56 -6.10 -0.99
CA PHE A 256 12.13 -7.48 -0.71
C PHE A 256 10.60 -7.64 -0.63
N ARG A 257 9.88 -6.56 -0.34
CA ARG A 257 8.41 -6.56 -0.20
C ARG A 257 7.67 -6.55 -1.54
N MET A 258 8.38 -6.45 -2.66
CA MET A 258 7.85 -6.81 -3.98
C MET A 258 7.20 -8.21 -3.98
N CYS A 259 7.66 -9.12 -3.12
CA CYS A 259 7.09 -10.45 -2.96
C CYS A 259 5.58 -10.43 -2.65
N TYR A 260 5.09 -9.46 -1.88
CA TYR A 260 3.66 -9.33 -1.59
C TYR A 260 2.84 -8.99 -2.84
N PHE A 261 3.39 -8.15 -3.72
CA PHE A 261 2.78 -7.83 -5.01
C PHE A 261 2.77 -9.05 -5.96
N VAL A 262 3.86 -9.81 -6.02
CA VAL A 262 3.93 -11.06 -6.80
C VAL A 262 2.94 -12.12 -6.30
N ILE A 263 2.78 -12.23 -4.98
CA ILE A 263 1.78 -13.15 -4.40
C ILE A 263 0.37 -12.67 -4.72
N TRP A 264 0.10 -11.37 -4.62
CA TRP A 264 -1.21 -10.80 -4.93
C TRP A 264 -1.66 -11.10 -6.38
N THR A 265 -0.76 -10.90 -7.35
CA THR A 265 -1.03 -11.25 -8.74
C THR A 265 -1.16 -12.77 -8.96
N GLY A 266 -0.31 -13.57 -8.29
CA GLY A 266 -0.42 -15.02 -8.32
C GLY A 266 -1.76 -15.53 -7.79
N VAL A 267 -2.25 -14.97 -6.69
CA VAL A 267 -3.56 -15.30 -6.11
C VAL A 267 -4.69 -14.96 -7.08
N TYR A 268 -4.63 -13.79 -7.73
CA TYR A 268 -5.62 -13.42 -8.74
C TYR A 268 -5.65 -14.42 -9.91
N VAL A 269 -4.47 -14.81 -10.42
CA VAL A 269 -4.39 -15.76 -11.55
C VAL A 269 -4.91 -17.14 -11.14
N ILE A 270 -4.60 -17.62 -9.93
CA ILE A 270 -5.11 -18.89 -9.41
C ILE A 270 -6.63 -18.82 -9.23
N PHE A 271 -7.15 -17.70 -8.70
CA PHE A 271 -8.60 -17.45 -8.61
C PHE A 271 -9.26 -17.58 -9.99
N GLN A 272 -8.70 -16.95 -11.01
CA GLN A 272 -9.20 -17.06 -12.38
C GLN A 272 -9.19 -18.50 -12.89
N TRP A 273 -8.10 -19.24 -12.64
CA TRP A 273 -8.04 -20.64 -13.03
C TRP A 273 -9.12 -21.49 -12.38
N ILE A 274 -9.37 -21.30 -11.09
CA ILE A 274 -10.41 -22.02 -10.36
C ILE A 274 -11.78 -21.69 -10.94
N VAL A 275 -12.10 -20.41 -11.16
CA VAL A 275 -13.38 -19.99 -11.73
C VAL A 275 -13.61 -20.64 -13.09
N HIS A 276 -12.64 -20.56 -14.00
CA HIS A 276 -12.75 -21.15 -15.34
C HIS A 276 -12.77 -22.68 -15.35
N ALA A 277 -12.17 -23.33 -14.36
CA ALA A 277 -12.27 -24.78 -14.21
C ALA A 277 -13.66 -25.23 -13.72
N CYS A 278 -14.33 -24.40 -12.92
CA CYS A 278 -15.66 -24.69 -12.37
C CYS A 278 -16.80 -24.27 -13.29
N VAL A 279 -16.66 -23.14 -14.00
CA VAL A 279 -17.71 -22.54 -14.82
C VAL A 279 -17.12 -22.10 -16.15
N SER A 280 -17.74 -22.54 -17.24
CA SER A 280 -17.31 -22.11 -18.58
C SER A 280 -17.74 -20.68 -18.82
N PHE A 281 -16.77 -19.77 -18.80
CA PHE A 281 -16.99 -18.33 -18.85
C PHE A 281 -15.99 -17.63 -19.78
N TRP A 282 -16.25 -16.38 -20.14
CA TRP A 282 -15.31 -15.61 -20.97
C TRP A 282 -14.10 -15.18 -20.15
N TRP A 283 -12.93 -15.09 -20.79
CA TRP A 283 -11.75 -14.55 -20.14
C TRP A 283 -11.82 -13.03 -20.04
N PRO A 284 -11.69 -12.43 -18.83
CA PRO A 284 -11.63 -10.97 -18.68
C PRO A 284 -10.45 -10.36 -19.45
N TYR A 285 -9.35 -11.10 -19.51
CA TYR A 285 -8.16 -10.77 -20.28
C TYR A 285 -7.89 -11.85 -21.32
N PRO A 286 -8.15 -11.60 -22.62
CA PRO A 286 -7.99 -12.61 -23.67
C PRO A 286 -6.60 -13.24 -23.73
N PHE A 287 -5.55 -12.48 -23.37
CA PHE A 287 -4.17 -12.99 -23.36
C PHE A 287 -3.89 -14.03 -22.27
N LEU A 288 -4.79 -14.21 -21.29
CA LEU A 288 -4.73 -15.28 -20.29
C LEU A 288 -5.40 -16.58 -20.77
N ASP A 289 -6.16 -16.55 -21.87
CA ASP A 289 -6.82 -17.73 -22.40
C ASP A 289 -5.80 -18.78 -22.86
N LEU A 290 -5.82 -19.94 -22.21
CA LEU A 290 -4.92 -21.07 -22.48
C LEU A 290 -5.17 -21.71 -23.85
N SER A 291 -6.33 -21.47 -24.47
CA SER A 291 -6.64 -21.91 -25.84
C SER A 291 -5.73 -21.24 -26.88
N LEU A 292 -5.22 -20.04 -26.57
CA LEU A 292 -4.38 -19.26 -27.47
C LEU A 292 -2.96 -19.83 -27.54
N LYS A 293 -2.39 -19.80 -28.74
CA LYS A 293 -1.04 -20.34 -29.02
C LYS A 293 0.06 -19.65 -28.20
N TYR A 294 -0.09 -18.36 -27.95
CA TYR A 294 0.91 -17.52 -27.30
C TYR A 294 0.64 -17.27 -25.81
N SER A 295 -0.28 -18.01 -25.19
CA SER A 295 -0.58 -17.84 -23.76
C SER A 295 0.68 -17.96 -22.88
N PRO A 296 1.58 -18.96 -23.03
CA PRO A 296 2.75 -19.04 -22.14
C PRO A 296 3.68 -17.82 -22.23
N VAL A 297 3.76 -17.19 -23.40
CA VAL A 297 4.55 -15.97 -23.62
C VAL A 297 3.94 -14.79 -22.85
N TRP A 298 2.62 -14.66 -22.86
CA TRP A 298 1.93 -13.61 -22.10
C TRP A 298 2.10 -13.79 -20.59
N TYR A 299 1.97 -15.02 -20.08
CA TYR A 299 2.20 -15.32 -18.67
C TYR A 299 3.65 -14.97 -18.26
N LEU A 300 4.64 -15.35 -19.07
CA LEU A 300 6.03 -14.98 -18.83
C LEU A 300 6.25 -13.46 -18.88
N LEU A 301 5.69 -12.78 -19.89
CA LEU A 301 5.82 -11.33 -20.04
C LEU A 301 5.25 -10.59 -18.83
N VAL A 302 4.04 -10.94 -18.39
CA VAL A 302 3.42 -10.34 -17.21
C VAL A 302 4.25 -10.62 -15.96
N ALA A 303 4.76 -11.85 -15.78
CA ALA A 303 5.67 -12.18 -14.67
C ALA A 303 6.92 -11.28 -14.68
N LEU A 304 7.54 -11.07 -15.85
CA LEU A 304 8.70 -10.20 -16.00
C LEU A 304 8.37 -8.72 -15.74
N LEU A 305 7.18 -8.24 -16.13
CA LEU A 305 6.74 -6.85 -15.93
C LEU A 305 6.64 -6.45 -14.45
N HIS A 306 6.53 -7.40 -13.52
CA HIS A 306 6.52 -7.07 -12.10
C HIS A 306 7.78 -6.31 -11.68
N ILE A 307 8.94 -6.69 -12.23
CA ILE A 307 10.24 -6.09 -11.88
C ILE A 307 10.30 -4.62 -12.30
N PRO A 308 10.13 -4.23 -13.58
CA PRO A 308 10.18 -2.83 -13.98
C PRO A 308 9.06 -2.00 -13.36
N CYS A 309 7.82 -2.52 -13.25
CA CYS A 309 6.71 -1.78 -12.63
C CYS A 309 7.01 -1.43 -11.17
N TYR A 310 7.53 -2.39 -10.39
CA TYR A 310 7.93 -2.13 -9.00
C TYR A 310 9.17 -1.22 -8.92
N ALA A 311 10.14 -1.41 -9.82
CA ALA A 311 11.38 -0.65 -9.87
C ALA A 311 11.14 0.84 -10.18
N ILE A 312 10.25 1.15 -11.11
CA ILE A 312 9.89 2.53 -11.48
C ILE A 312 9.33 3.26 -10.26
N PHE A 313 8.37 2.66 -9.56
CA PHE A 313 7.80 3.27 -8.36
C PHE A 313 8.85 3.42 -7.24
N ALA A 314 9.69 2.40 -7.04
CA ALA A 314 10.79 2.46 -6.08
C ALA A 314 11.77 3.61 -6.40
N LEU A 315 12.04 3.86 -7.68
CA LEU A 315 12.89 4.95 -8.15
C LEU A 315 12.25 6.30 -7.89
N VAL A 316 10.95 6.46 -8.16
CA VAL A 316 10.20 7.70 -7.84
C VAL A 316 10.29 8.02 -6.35
N VAL A 317 10.07 7.01 -5.48
CA VAL A 317 10.17 7.19 -4.02
C VAL A 317 11.61 7.55 -3.61
N ARG A 318 12.63 6.90 -4.19
CA ARG A 318 14.03 7.23 -3.89
C ARG A 318 14.41 8.64 -4.34
N LEU A 319 13.99 9.04 -5.54
CA LEU A 319 14.23 10.37 -6.09
C LEU A 319 13.60 11.44 -5.21
N LYS A 320 12.35 11.23 -4.78
CA LYS A 320 11.69 12.10 -3.80
C LYS A 320 12.54 12.27 -2.54
N HIS A 321 12.98 11.18 -1.91
CA HIS A 321 13.76 11.26 -0.67
C HIS A 321 15.09 12.00 -0.88
N TYR A 322 15.73 11.81 -2.03
CA TYR A 322 16.94 12.54 -2.41
C TYR A 322 16.68 14.05 -2.55
N VAL A 323 15.62 14.43 -3.26
CA VAL A 323 15.24 15.84 -3.44
C VAL A 323 14.87 16.49 -2.10
N LEU A 324 14.06 15.82 -1.29
CA LEU A 324 13.65 16.33 0.03
C LEU A 324 14.84 16.53 0.96
N ARG A 325 15.79 15.59 0.99
CA ARG A 325 17.01 15.72 1.79
C ARG A 325 17.86 16.93 1.37
N ARG A 326 17.87 17.25 0.07
CA ARG A 326 18.62 18.39 -0.47
C ARG A 326 17.93 19.73 -0.18
N TRP A 327 16.61 19.79 -0.28
CA TRP A 327 15.84 21.05 -0.19
C TRP A 327 15.37 21.35 1.24
N PHE A 328 15.20 20.31 2.06
CA PHE A 328 14.76 20.40 3.45
C PHE A 328 15.70 19.59 4.36
N PRO A 329 16.95 20.02 4.56
CA PRO A 329 17.95 19.26 5.33
C PRO A 329 17.58 19.06 6.81
N GLN A 330 16.60 19.83 7.32
CA GLN A 330 16.06 19.70 8.68
C GLN A 330 14.86 18.74 8.77
N SER A 331 14.31 18.24 7.66
CA SER A 331 13.18 17.29 7.62
C SER A 331 13.62 15.84 7.66
#